data_AF-A0A4Q5YSF6-F1
#
_entry.id   AF-A0A4Q5YSF6-F1
#
_cell.length_a   1.000
_cell.length_b   1.000
_cell.length_c   1.000
_cell.angle_alpha   90.00
_cell.angle_beta   90.00
_cell.angle_gamma   90.00
#
_symmetry.space_group_name_H-M   'P 1'
#
loop_
_entity.id
_entity.type
_entity.pdbx_description
1 polymer ?
#
loop_
_entity_poly.entity_id
_entity_poly.type
_entity_poly.pdbx_seq_one_letter_code
_entity_poly.pdbx_strand_id
1 'polypeptide(L)'
;MNFEAQHKFHIPVMGLAYTIDSPVKVARFGIASVISIVEDRLVEMMRKHYYPVIGQPYIPITTKEDDYRAKRITDYLNLVNRLVQAQVEKLRNTAFEAGSEIVKYFEMLPDDNKAKQLYLKMLGTKETSEKETLQTYLRTQIIPGSIDVNIMTKTDRNNYSKGGELLAVGSDAVAALRGYAK
;
A
#
# COMPACT_ATOMS: atom_id res chain seq x y z
N MET A 1 7.13 1.57 -14.62
CA MET A 1 8.06 0.43 -14.39
C MET A 1 7.21 -0.81 -14.23
N ASN A 2 7.40 -1.83 -15.07
CA ASN A 2 6.77 -3.13 -14.86
C ASN A 2 7.48 -3.82 -13.69
N PHE A 3 6.89 -3.76 -12.51
CA PHE A 3 7.33 -4.58 -11.38
C PHE A 3 6.81 -5.99 -11.61
N GLU A 4 7.69 -6.98 -11.75
CA GLU A 4 7.27 -8.38 -11.71
C GLU A 4 6.64 -8.65 -10.33
N ALA A 5 5.41 -9.17 -10.35
CA ALA A 5 4.71 -9.51 -9.12
C ALA A 5 5.45 -10.63 -8.39
N GLN A 6 5.76 -10.39 -7.11
CA GLN A 6 6.45 -11.37 -6.26
C GLN A 6 5.59 -12.61 -5.97
N HIS A 7 4.26 -12.44 -6.01
CA HIS A 7 3.26 -13.46 -5.76
C HIS A 7 2.38 -13.68 -6.99
N LYS A 8 1.80 -14.88 -7.09
CA LYS A 8 0.87 -15.26 -8.16
C LYS A 8 -0.59 -14.87 -7.89
N PHE A 9 -0.85 -14.26 -6.73
CA PHE A 9 -2.17 -13.81 -6.30
C PHE A 9 -2.10 -12.35 -5.85
N HIS A 10 -3.27 -11.72 -5.78
CA HIS A 10 -3.46 -10.41 -5.18
C HIS A 10 -4.70 -10.43 -4.28
N ILE A 11 -4.78 -9.49 -3.33
CA ILE A 11 -5.96 -9.31 -2.48
C ILE A 11 -6.92 -8.34 -3.20
N PRO A 12 -8.08 -8.81 -3.68
CA PRO A 12 -9.06 -7.95 -4.34
C PRO A 12 -9.80 -7.07 -3.33
N VAL A 13 -10.67 -6.17 -3.81
CA VAL A 13 -11.62 -5.48 -2.94
C VAL A 13 -12.66 -6.47 -2.43
N MET A 14 -12.72 -6.68 -1.11
CA MET A 14 -13.67 -7.59 -0.45
C MET A 14 -14.86 -6.86 0.20
N GLY A 15 -14.94 -5.54 0.06
CA GLY A 15 -15.96 -4.67 0.63
C GLY A 15 -15.40 -3.28 0.94
N LEU A 16 -16.27 -2.29 1.14
CA LEU A 16 -15.85 -0.87 1.29
C LEU A 16 -14.83 -0.68 2.42
N ALA A 17 -15.02 -1.36 3.56
CA ALA A 17 -14.18 -1.21 4.75
C ALA A 17 -13.10 -2.28 4.96
N TYR A 18 -13.22 -3.44 4.34
CA TYR A 18 -12.40 -4.61 4.72
C TYR A 18 -10.96 -4.53 4.22
N THR A 19 -10.72 -3.95 3.05
CA THR A 19 -9.40 -3.96 2.42
C THR A 19 -8.70 -2.60 2.38
N ILE A 20 -9.30 -1.57 2.99
CA ILE A 20 -8.78 -0.20 2.91
C ILE A 20 -7.34 -0.10 3.47
N ASP A 21 -7.03 -0.87 4.51
CA ASP A 21 -5.72 -0.88 5.17
C ASP A 21 -4.85 -2.09 4.82
N SER A 22 -5.31 -2.95 3.91
CA SER A 22 -4.57 -4.17 3.52
C SER A 22 -3.13 -3.88 3.09
N PRO A 23 -2.84 -2.84 2.27
CA PRO A 23 -1.46 -2.52 1.91
C PRO A 23 -0.54 -2.28 3.12
N VAL A 24 -1.03 -1.62 4.17
CA VAL A 24 -0.25 -1.34 5.39
C VAL A 24 0.13 -2.63 6.12
N LYS A 25 -0.66 -3.70 5.94
CA LYS A 25 -0.47 -5.00 6.60
C LYS A 25 0.38 -5.96 5.78
N VAL A 26 0.19 -5.98 4.45
CA VAL A 26 0.73 -7.05 3.59
C VAL A 26 1.72 -6.59 2.52
N ALA A 27 1.76 -5.31 2.15
CA ALA A 27 2.59 -4.86 1.04
C ALA A 27 4.08 -5.07 1.33
N ARG A 28 4.53 -4.96 2.59
CA ARG A 28 5.92 -5.28 2.96
C ARG A 28 6.34 -6.71 2.65
N PHE A 29 5.39 -7.64 2.49
CA PHE A 29 5.62 -9.03 2.10
C PHE A 29 5.53 -9.28 0.58
N GLY A 30 5.49 -8.22 -0.22
CA GLY A 30 5.38 -8.31 -1.68
C GLY A 30 3.96 -8.60 -2.19
N ILE A 31 2.96 -8.68 -1.31
CA ILE A 31 1.58 -9.05 -1.67
C ILE A 31 0.84 -7.83 -2.20
N ALA A 32 0.41 -7.91 -3.46
CA ALA A 32 -0.42 -6.88 -4.10
C ALA A 32 -1.82 -6.83 -3.48
N SER A 33 -2.35 -5.62 -3.30
CA SER A 33 -3.70 -5.43 -2.74
C SER A 33 -4.38 -4.18 -3.27
N VAL A 34 -5.71 -4.18 -3.25
CA VAL A 34 -6.55 -3.10 -3.78
C VAL A 34 -7.27 -2.34 -2.66
N ILE A 35 -7.12 -1.02 -2.62
CA ILE A 35 -7.85 -0.11 -1.73
C ILE A 35 -9.14 0.36 -2.40
N SER A 36 -10.28 0.24 -1.73
CA SER A 36 -11.49 0.96 -2.13
C SER A 36 -11.43 2.41 -1.64
N ILE A 37 -11.43 3.38 -2.57
CA ILE A 37 -11.45 4.83 -2.26
C ILE A 37 -12.85 5.44 -2.52
N VAL A 38 -13.87 4.59 -2.46
CA VAL A 38 -15.26 4.94 -2.78
C VAL A 38 -15.95 5.68 -1.64
N GLU A 39 -15.52 5.50 -0.39
CA GLU A 39 -16.16 6.11 0.78
C GLU A 39 -15.24 7.12 1.48
N ASP A 40 -15.52 8.41 1.29
CA ASP A 40 -14.68 9.51 1.78
C ASP A 40 -14.56 9.55 3.31
N ARG A 41 -15.62 9.14 4.01
CA ARG A 41 -15.65 9.11 5.48
C ARG A 41 -14.71 8.06 6.03
N LEU A 42 -14.70 6.89 5.40
CA LEU A 42 -13.81 5.80 5.77
C LEU A 42 -12.35 6.22 5.53
N VAL A 43 -12.05 6.85 4.40
CA VAL A 43 -10.71 7.40 4.11
C VAL A 43 -10.27 8.36 5.23
N GLU A 44 -11.14 9.29 5.65
CA GLU A 44 -10.83 10.22 6.74
C GLU A 44 -10.63 9.51 8.09
N MET A 45 -11.44 8.50 8.40
CA MET A 45 -11.27 7.69 9.61
C MET A 45 -9.93 6.97 9.62
N MET A 46 -9.48 6.45 8.48
CA MET A 46 -8.17 5.80 8.37
C MET A 46 -7.01 6.79 8.50
N ARG A 47 -7.15 8.01 7.95
CA ARG A 47 -6.18 9.10 8.23
C ARG A 47 -6.08 9.36 9.73
N LYS A 48 -7.23 9.57 10.41
CA LYS A 48 -7.27 9.78 11.86
C LYS A 48 -6.61 8.66 12.65
N HIS A 49 -6.75 7.42 12.19
CA HIS A 49 -6.12 6.26 12.82
C HIS A 49 -4.59 6.21 12.61
N TYR A 50 -4.12 6.40 11.39
CA TYR A 50 -2.72 6.12 11.03
C TYR A 50 -1.74 7.28 11.27
N TYR A 51 -2.20 8.53 11.28
CA TYR A 51 -1.32 9.66 11.61
C TYR A 51 -0.66 9.52 13.00
N PRO A 52 -1.41 9.21 14.08
CA PRO A 52 -0.83 8.94 15.39
C PRO A 52 0.13 7.74 15.40
N VAL A 53 -0.19 6.68 14.63
CA VAL A 53 0.64 5.46 14.55
C VAL A 53 2.05 5.75 14.03
N ILE A 54 2.19 6.74 13.15
CA ILE A 54 3.51 7.16 12.62
C ILE A 54 4.10 8.38 13.35
N GLY A 55 3.51 8.80 14.47
CA GLY A 55 3.98 9.93 15.25
C GLY A 55 3.84 11.29 14.54
N GLN A 56 2.91 11.40 13.59
CA GLN A 56 2.66 12.66 12.86
C GLN A 56 1.35 13.32 13.30
N PRO A 57 1.27 14.67 13.27
CA PRO A 57 0.05 15.37 13.65
C PRO A 57 -1.06 15.09 12.64
N TYR A 58 -2.21 14.66 13.15
CA TYR A 58 -3.43 14.52 12.35
C TYR A 58 -4.12 15.88 12.22
N ILE A 59 -4.32 16.33 10.97
CA ILE A 59 -5.10 17.53 10.66
C ILE A 59 -6.35 17.08 9.87
N PRO A 60 -7.56 17.27 10.44
CA PRO A 60 -8.81 16.91 9.77
C PRO A 60 -8.98 17.68 8.47
N ILE A 61 -9.45 17.01 7.43
CA ILE A 61 -9.93 17.66 6.20
C ILE A 61 -11.44 17.63 6.27
N THR A 62 -12.08 18.79 6.44
CA THR A 62 -13.53 18.86 6.66
C THR A 62 -14.32 18.87 5.35
N THR A 63 -15.59 18.45 5.38
CA THR A 63 -16.47 18.50 4.20
C THR A 63 -16.83 19.93 3.76
N LYS A 64 -16.41 20.94 4.51
CA LYS A 64 -16.58 22.37 4.18
C LYS A 64 -15.46 22.89 3.29
N GLU A 65 -14.36 22.16 3.17
CA GLU A 65 -13.24 22.55 2.32
C GLU A 65 -13.51 22.26 0.86
N ASP A 66 -13.02 23.15 0.00
CA ASP A 66 -13.05 22.90 -1.44
C ASP A 66 -12.24 21.65 -1.77
N ASP A 67 -12.84 20.79 -2.59
CA ASP A 67 -12.26 19.54 -3.08
C ASP A 67 -11.81 18.59 -1.96
N TYR A 68 -12.48 18.63 -0.80
CA TYR A 68 -12.13 17.84 0.38
C TYR A 68 -11.95 16.35 0.08
N ARG A 69 -12.79 15.78 -0.80
CA ARG A 69 -12.76 14.36 -1.15
C ARG A 69 -11.47 13.97 -1.86
N ALA A 70 -11.08 14.72 -2.88
CA ALA A 70 -9.82 14.48 -3.58
C ALA A 70 -8.63 14.68 -2.62
N LYS A 71 -8.64 15.74 -1.79
CA LYS A 71 -7.59 15.99 -0.81
C LYS A 71 -7.43 14.84 0.19
N ARG A 72 -8.53 14.32 0.74
CA ARG A 72 -8.51 13.15 1.65
C ARG A 72 -7.92 11.92 0.98
N ILE A 73 -8.33 11.64 -0.27
CA ILE A 73 -7.84 10.48 -1.04
C ILE A 73 -6.34 10.62 -1.29
N THR A 74 -5.88 11.76 -1.83
CA THR A 74 -4.46 12.02 -2.08
C THR A 74 -3.64 11.87 -0.80
N ASP A 75 -4.07 12.53 0.28
CA ASP A 75 -3.33 12.51 1.54
C ASP A 75 -3.28 11.10 2.16
N TYR A 76 -4.38 10.35 2.09
CA TYR A 76 -4.42 8.98 2.58
C TYR A 76 -3.54 8.03 1.76
N LEU A 77 -3.59 8.09 0.43
CA LEU A 77 -2.75 7.25 -0.42
C LEU A 77 -1.25 7.56 -0.22
N ASN A 78 -0.91 8.84 -0.05
CA ASN A 78 0.44 9.26 0.30
C ASN A 78 0.86 8.78 1.70
N LEU A 79 -0.05 8.80 2.68
CA LEU A 79 0.18 8.24 4.01
C LEU A 79 0.46 6.73 3.94
N VAL A 80 -0.36 5.98 3.22
CA VAL A 80 -0.17 4.53 3.02
C VAL A 80 1.14 4.23 2.31
N ASN A 81 1.47 4.98 1.24
CA ASN A 81 2.74 4.81 0.54
C ASN A 81 3.94 5.02 1.49
N ARG A 82 3.94 6.11 2.27
CA ARG A 82 5.01 6.38 3.25
C ARG A 82 5.13 5.27 4.30
N LEU A 83 4.02 4.77 4.81
CA LEU A 83 3.97 3.64 5.73
C LEU A 83 4.63 2.40 5.14
N VAL A 84 4.26 2.05 3.91
CA VAL A 84 4.79 0.86 3.22
C VAL A 84 6.27 1.01 2.93
N GLN A 85 6.73 2.18 2.46
CA GLN A 85 8.16 2.42 2.24
C GLN A 85 8.98 2.28 3.53
N ALA A 86 8.52 2.90 4.63
CA ALA A 86 9.20 2.78 5.93
C ALA A 86 9.25 1.32 6.42
N GLN A 87 8.17 0.55 6.23
CA GLN A 87 8.15 -0.87 6.57
C GLN A 87 9.13 -1.69 5.71
N VAL A 88 9.22 -1.42 4.41
CA VAL A 88 10.15 -2.10 3.50
C VAL A 88 11.60 -1.76 3.84
N GLU A 89 11.91 -0.50 4.14
CA GLU A 89 13.25 -0.09 4.58
C GLU A 89 13.64 -0.78 5.89
N LYS A 90 12.73 -0.83 6.87
CA LYS A 90 12.95 -1.58 8.11
C LYS A 90 13.21 -3.06 7.83
N LEU A 91 12.42 -3.67 6.96
CA LEU A 91 12.58 -5.06 6.55
C LEU A 91 13.95 -5.32 5.91
N ARG A 92 14.37 -4.44 5.00
CA ARG A 92 15.68 -4.50 4.33
C ARG A 92 16.86 -4.35 5.30
N ASN A 93 16.67 -3.74 6.46
CA ASN A 93 17.72 -3.58 7.47
C ASN A 93 17.67 -4.62 8.60
N THR A 94 16.70 -5.55 8.57
CA THR A 94 16.54 -6.60 9.60
C THR A 94 17.55 -7.73 9.39
N ALA A 95 18.12 -8.28 10.46
CA ALA A 95 19.04 -9.42 10.40
C ALA A 95 18.34 -10.69 9.86
N PHE A 96 19.07 -11.53 9.12
CA PHE A 96 18.57 -12.82 8.62
C PHE A 96 18.59 -13.88 9.73
N GLU A 97 17.73 -13.69 10.72
CA GLU A 97 17.58 -14.57 11.88
C GLU A 97 16.26 -15.34 11.81
N ALA A 98 16.24 -16.56 12.32
CA ALA A 98 15.02 -17.37 12.36
C ALA A 98 13.90 -16.63 13.12
N GLY A 99 12.71 -16.56 12.51
CA GLY A 99 11.57 -15.82 13.07
C GLY A 99 11.56 -14.31 12.79
N SER A 100 12.60 -13.76 12.16
CA SER A 100 12.60 -12.36 11.71
C SER A 100 11.61 -12.12 10.57
N GLU A 101 11.16 -10.87 10.42
CA GLU A 101 10.24 -10.51 9.33
C GLU A 101 10.88 -10.70 7.95
N ILE A 102 12.20 -10.53 7.82
CA ILE A 102 12.90 -10.72 6.54
C ILE A 102 12.95 -12.20 6.15
N VAL A 103 13.11 -13.10 7.10
CA VAL A 103 12.98 -14.55 6.85
C VAL A 103 11.56 -14.87 6.40
N LYS A 104 10.56 -14.36 7.14
CA LYS A 104 9.14 -14.53 6.77
C LYS A 104 8.83 -14.03 5.36
N TYR A 105 9.43 -12.93 4.92
CA TYR A 105 9.29 -12.42 3.54
C TYR A 105 9.64 -13.50 2.51
N PHE A 106 10.84 -14.08 2.59
CA PHE A 106 11.30 -15.07 1.61
C PHE A 106 10.58 -16.41 1.74
N GLU A 107 10.21 -16.81 2.96
CA GLU A 107 9.42 -18.03 3.18
C GLU A 107 8.03 -17.95 2.53
N MET A 108 7.40 -16.77 2.57
CA MET A 108 6.06 -16.54 1.99
C MET A 108 6.05 -16.49 0.46
N LEU A 109 7.19 -16.30 -0.21
CA LEU A 109 7.24 -16.25 -1.67
C LEU A 109 6.85 -17.62 -2.29
N PRO A 110 6.35 -17.64 -3.55
CA PRO A 110 6.16 -18.88 -4.31
C PRO A 110 7.47 -19.65 -4.48
N ASP A 111 7.40 -20.99 -4.53
CA ASP A 111 8.59 -21.83 -4.65
C ASP A 111 9.36 -21.61 -5.96
N ASP A 112 8.69 -21.26 -7.05
CA ASP A 112 9.33 -20.94 -8.33
C ASP A 112 9.87 -19.49 -8.41
N ASN A 113 9.71 -18.69 -7.35
CA ASN A 113 10.27 -17.35 -7.29
C ASN A 113 11.80 -17.39 -7.17
N LYS A 114 12.50 -16.66 -8.05
CA LYS A 114 13.97 -16.61 -8.10
C LYS A 114 14.59 -16.12 -6.79
N ALA A 115 13.98 -15.15 -6.11
CA ALA A 115 14.46 -14.64 -4.84
C ALA A 115 14.33 -15.68 -3.72
N LYS A 116 13.26 -16.49 -3.72
CA LYS A 116 13.12 -17.61 -2.78
C LYS A 116 14.17 -18.69 -3.02
N GLN A 117 14.42 -19.05 -4.28
CA GLN A 117 15.46 -20.01 -4.62
C GLN A 117 16.87 -19.55 -4.19
N LEU A 118 17.17 -18.26 -4.36
CA LEU A 118 18.41 -17.67 -3.84
C LEU A 118 18.47 -17.66 -2.31
N TYR A 119 17.35 -17.41 -1.65
CA TYR A 119 17.25 -17.51 -0.19
C TYR A 119 17.53 -18.93 0.31
N LEU A 120 16.96 -19.96 -0.32
CA LEU A 120 17.23 -21.36 0.01
C LEU A 120 18.71 -21.73 -0.22
N LYS A 121 19.33 -21.22 -1.29
CA LYS A 121 20.78 -21.36 -1.51
C LYS A 121 21.57 -20.73 -0.35
N MET A 122 21.23 -19.51 0.06
CA MET A 122 21.89 -18.79 1.16
C MET A 122 21.80 -19.53 2.50
N LEU A 123 20.70 -20.26 2.76
CA LEU A 123 20.58 -21.12 3.94
C LEU A 123 21.52 -22.33 3.90
N GLY A 124 21.78 -22.89 2.71
CA GLY A 124 22.68 -24.04 2.51
C GLY A 124 24.16 -23.67 2.44
N THR A 125 24.50 -22.41 2.25
CA THR A 125 25.88 -21.91 2.17
C THR A 125 26.57 -21.95 3.55
N LYS A 126 27.72 -22.65 3.62
CA LYS A 126 28.54 -22.75 4.84
C LYS A 126 29.60 -21.65 4.95
N GLU A 127 30.03 -21.11 3.81
CA GLU A 127 31.07 -20.08 3.76
C GLU A 127 30.45 -18.72 4.11
N THR A 128 31.04 -18.03 5.07
CA THR A 128 30.48 -16.81 5.64
C THR A 128 30.44 -15.65 4.64
N SER A 129 31.50 -15.46 3.85
CA SER A 129 31.59 -14.34 2.90
C SER A 129 30.59 -14.45 1.73
N GLU A 130 30.36 -15.67 1.22
CA GLU A 130 29.35 -15.96 0.20
C GLU A 130 27.96 -15.74 0.79
N LYS A 131 27.73 -16.17 2.05
CA LYS A 131 26.46 -15.95 2.73
C LYS A 131 26.15 -14.46 2.90
N GLU A 132 27.11 -13.65 3.31
CA GLU A 132 26.97 -12.19 3.43
C GLU A 132 26.70 -11.52 2.08
N THR A 133 27.38 -11.97 1.02
CA THR A 133 27.15 -11.50 -0.35
C THR A 133 25.72 -11.81 -0.80
N LEU A 134 25.24 -13.04 -0.56
CA LEU A 134 23.87 -13.45 -0.88
C LEU A 134 22.84 -12.66 -0.07
N GLN A 135 23.07 -12.44 1.22
CA GLN A 135 22.18 -11.61 2.06
C GLN A 135 22.09 -10.17 1.54
N THR A 136 23.23 -9.58 1.18
CA THR A 136 23.28 -8.23 0.59
C THR A 136 22.49 -8.16 -0.71
N TYR A 137 22.66 -9.15 -1.59
CA TYR A 137 21.90 -9.23 -2.83
C TYR A 137 20.39 -9.43 -2.58
N LEU A 138 20.01 -10.35 -1.69
CA LEU A 138 18.61 -10.63 -1.34
C LEU A 138 17.89 -9.37 -0.83
N ARG A 139 18.55 -8.49 -0.07
CA ARG A 139 17.98 -7.21 0.37
C ARG A 139 17.56 -6.32 -0.80
N THR A 140 18.27 -6.37 -1.94
CA THR A 140 17.92 -5.62 -3.16
C THR A 140 16.69 -6.20 -3.87
N GLN A 141 16.36 -7.47 -3.61
CA GLN A 141 15.22 -8.18 -4.20
C GLN A 141 13.92 -7.96 -3.42
N ILE A 142 13.98 -7.32 -2.24
CA ILE A 142 12.79 -6.99 -1.45
C ILE A 142 12.05 -5.85 -2.12
N ILE A 143 10.89 -6.15 -2.69
CA ILE A 143 10.00 -5.20 -3.36
C ILE A 143 8.63 -5.24 -2.66
N PRO A 144 8.00 -4.07 -2.39
CA PRO A 144 6.63 -4.05 -1.86
C PRO A 144 5.63 -4.59 -2.88
N GLY A 145 4.51 -5.11 -2.38
CA GLY A 145 3.35 -5.39 -3.20
C GLY A 145 2.74 -4.11 -3.78
N SER A 146 2.16 -4.20 -4.98
CA SER A 146 1.47 -3.06 -5.59
C SER A 146 0.27 -2.64 -4.73
N ILE A 147 0.00 -1.34 -4.77
CA ILE A 147 -1.13 -0.72 -4.11
C ILE A 147 -2.02 -0.14 -5.19
N ASP A 148 -3.02 -0.92 -5.57
CA ASP A 148 -3.98 -0.52 -6.59
C ASP A 148 -5.21 0.10 -5.92
N VAL A 149 -6.00 0.87 -6.68
CA VAL A 149 -7.22 1.50 -6.17
C VAL A 149 -8.44 1.08 -6.96
N ASN A 150 -9.57 0.96 -6.27
CA ASN A 150 -10.88 0.79 -6.88
C ASN A 150 -11.65 2.11 -6.82
N ILE A 151 -12.06 2.58 -8.00
CA ILE A 151 -12.95 3.74 -8.18
C ILE A 151 -14.29 3.20 -8.71
N MET A 152 -15.37 3.39 -7.95
CA MET A 152 -16.69 2.89 -8.32
C MET A 152 -17.51 3.95 -9.08
N THR A 153 -17.77 3.68 -10.36
CA THR A 153 -18.60 4.55 -11.22
C THR A 153 -20.08 4.16 -11.24
N LYS A 154 -20.42 2.91 -10.89
CA LYS A 154 -21.80 2.41 -10.93
C LYS A 154 -22.73 3.09 -9.91
N THR A 155 -22.17 3.58 -8.80
CA THR A 155 -22.88 4.30 -7.74
C THR A 155 -22.41 5.74 -7.64
N ASP A 156 -21.92 6.30 -8.75
CA ASP A 156 -21.35 7.65 -8.80
C ASP A 156 -22.42 8.70 -8.47
N ARG A 157 -22.06 9.65 -7.63
CA ARG A 157 -22.96 10.72 -7.18
C ARG A 157 -22.47 12.03 -7.74
N ASN A 158 -23.40 12.78 -8.33
CA ASN A 158 -23.17 14.13 -8.76
C ASN A 158 -23.19 15.09 -7.57
N ASN A 159 -22.19 15.94 -7.48
CA ASN A 159 -22.09 17.01 -6.49
C ASN A 159 -22.59 18.33 -7.08
N TYR A 160 -23.30 19.08 -6.26
CA TYR A 160 -23.94 20.35 -6.61
C TYR A 160 -23.31 21.48 -5.81
N SER A 161 -23.26 22.67 -6.39
CA SER A 161 -22.86 23.89 -5.71
C SER A 161 -23.89 24.28 -4.64
N LYS A 162 -23.55 25.23 -3.76
CA LYS A 162 -24.51 25.81 -2.80
C LYS A 162 -25.74 26.42 -3.49
N GLY A 163 -25.62 26.82 -4.75
CA GLY A 163 -26.70 27.35 -5.57
C GLY A 163 -27.51 26.28 -6.32
N GLY A 164 -27.22 24.99 -6.14
CA GLY A 164 -27.92 23.89 -6.80
C GLY A 164 -27.44 23.56 -8.21
N GLU A 165 -26.37 24.21 -8.68
CA GLU A 165 -25.79 23.94 -10.00
C GLU A 165 -24.91 22.70 -9.97
N LEU A 166 -24.98 21.87 -11.01
CA LEU A 166 -24.08 20.73 -11.16
C LEU A 166 -22.63 21.22 -11.32
N LEU A 167 -21.73 20.72 -10.48
CA LEU A 167 -20.31 21.04 -10.62
C LEU A 167 -19.76 20.31 -11.88
N ALA A 168 -19.08 21.03 -12.77
CA ALA A 168 -18.55 20.49 -14.04
C ALA A 168 -17.58 19.30 -13.88
N VAL A 169 -16.98 19.16 -12.68
CA VAL A 169 -16.06 18.08 -12.29
C VAL A 169 -16.64 17.32 -11.08
N GLY A 170 -17.95 17.34 -10.96
CA GLY A 170 -18.69 17.17 -9.72
C GLY A 170 -18.95 15.75 -9.29
N SER A 171 -18.50 14.72 -9.99
CA SER A 171 -18.81 13.36 -9.55
C SER A 171 -17.83 12.84 -8.51
N ASP A 172 -18.31 11.98 -7.63
CA ASP A 172 -17.51 11.30 -6.62
C ASP A 172 -16.37 10.47 -7.24
N ALA A 173 -16.64 9.81 -8.36
CA ALA A 173 -15.65 9.05 -9.11
C ALA A 173 -14.58 9.96 -9.74
N VAL A 174 -14.97 11.12 -10.28
CA VAL A 174 -14.02 12.07 -10.84
C VAL A 174 -13.15 12.69 -9.74
N ALA A 175 -13.72 13.03 -8.59
CA ALA A 175 -12.94 13.48 -7.43
C ALA A 175 -11.94 12.41 -6.95
N ALA A 176 -12.35 11.13 -6.94
CA ALA A 176 -11.46 10.02 -6.60
C ALA A 176 -10.32 9.85 -7.61
N LEU A 177 -10.61 9.94 -8.91
CA LEU A 177 -9.61 9.88 -9.97
C LEU A 177 -8.59 11.03 -9.86
N ARG A 178 -9.07 12.26 -9.62
CA ARG A 178 -8.21 13.43 -9.41
C ARG A 178 -7.37 13.29 -8.14
N GLY A 179 -7.91 12.66 -7.10
CA GLY A 179 -7.19 12.36 -5.87
C GLY A 179 -6.08 11.33 -6.07
N TYR A 180 -6.34 10.28 -6.86
CA TYR A 180 -5.39 9.22 -7.18
C TYR A 180 -4.26 9.66 -8.13
N ALA A 181 -4.55 10.55 -9.08
CA ALA A 181 -3.59 10.99 -10.09
C ALA A 181 -2.53 11.99 -9.57
N LYS A 182 -2.55 12.32 -8.28
CA LYS A 182 -1.63 13.25 -7.61
C LYS A 182 -0.68 12.50 -6.70
#